data_AF-A0A8A3P5M1-F1
#
_entry.id   AF-A0A8A3P5M1-F1
#
_cell.length_a   1.000
_cell.length_b   1.000
_cell.length_c   1.000
_cell.angle_alpha   90.00
_cell.angle_beta   90.00
_cell.angle_gamma   90.00
#
_symmetry.space_group_name_H-M   'P 1'
#
loop_
_entity.id
_entity.type
_entity.pdbx_description
1 polymer ?
#
loop_
_entity_poly.entity_id
_entity_poly.type
_entity_poly.pdbx_seq_one_letter_code
_entity_poly.pdbx_strand_id
1 'polypeptide(L)'
;MHVFPTYPAPKTNKRPGGCIHLILERYYAVNFATLQGSQHLLAQLWKEYTLSDSRYLTSDAFVMTMESVTAWCWGPLSFLLASFITTDNPFRHPLQIIVSTGQLYGTVLYFGTSTFDFFVHGIEYSRPESYYFYGYYLFLNGIWIVIPVLLIASSVRASGRVFAEAKRIGTVELNGSAKKAS
;
A
#
# COMPACT_ATOMS: atom_id res chain seq x y z
N MET A 1 -20.20 8.93 -33.89
CA MET A 1 -20.55 8.33 -32.59
C MET A 1 -19.59 7.16 -32.38
N HIS A 2 -18.41 7.41 -31.80
CA HIS A 2 -17.38 6.37 -31.62
C HIS A 2 -17.77 5.48 -30.44
N VAL A 3 -18.16 4.24 -30.76
CA VAL A 3 -18.42 3.20 -29.78
C VAL A 3 -17.06 2.66 -29.35
N PHE A 4 -16.63 2.97 -28.11
CA PHE A 4 -15.48 2.31 -27.51
C PHE A 4 -15.75 0.80 -27.41
N PRO A 5 -14.81 -0.07 -27.81
CA PRO A 5 -14.99 -1.50 -27.62
C PRO A 5 -14.98 -1.83 -26.13
N THR A 6 -16.12 -2.30 -25.63
CA THR A 6 -16.25 -2.84 -24.28
C THR A 6 -15.58 -4.20 -24.23
N TYR A 7 -14.37 -4.26 -23.68
CA TYR A 7 -13.72 -5.54 -23.38
C TYR A 7 -14.46 -6.24 -22.23
N PRO A 8 -14.72 -7.55 -22.30
CA PRO A 8 -15.25 -8.29 -21.16
C PRO A 8 -14.17 -8.35 -20.06
N ALA A 9 -14.45 -7.70 -18.94
CA ALA A 9 -13.56 -7.69 -17.78
C ALA A 9 -13.40 -9.10 -17.19
N PRO A 10 -12.17 -9.55 -16.87
CA PRO A 10 -11.98 -10.79 -16.13
C PRO A 10 -12.61 -10.65 -14.74
N LYS A 11 -13.36 -11.67 -14.29
CA LYS A 11 -13.98 -11.71 -12.96
C LYS A 11 -12.90 -11.55 -11.88
N THR A 12 -12.77 -10.36 -11.29
CA THR A 12 -11.80 -10.09 -10.23
C THR A 12 -12.39 -10.50 -8.88
N ASN A 13 -11.64 -11.33 -8.17
CA ASN A 13 -11.97 -11.76 -6.81
C ASN A 13 -11.87 -10.55 -5.88
N LYS A 14 -12.97 -10.18 -5.21
CA LYS A 14 -13.05 -9.01 -4.33
C LYS A 14 -12.18 -9.24 -3.09
N ARG A 15 -11.18 -8.38 -2.85
CA ARG A 15 -10.45 -8.34 -1.57
C ARG A 15 -10.21 -6.88 -1.15
N PRO A 16 -11.03 -6.30 -0.28
CA PRO A 16 -10.73 -4.99 0.30
C PRO A 16 -9.69 -5.13 1.41
N GLY A 17 -8.55 -4.44 1.27
CA GLY A 17 -7.41 -4.47 2.21
C GLY A 17 -7.21 -3.20 3.05
N GLY A 18 -8.20 -2.31 3.15
CA GLY A 18 -8.05 -0.99 3.80
C GLY A 18 -8.41 -0.91 5.29
N CYS A 19 -8.95 -1.98 5.88
CA CYS A 19 -9.48 -1.95 7.25
C CYS A 19 -8.39 -1.74 8.31
N ILE A 20 -7.20 -2.28 8.08
CA ILE A 20 -6.05 -2.13 8.99
C ILE A 20 -5.66 -0.66 9.17
N HIS A 21 -5.56 0.09 8.07
CA HIS A 21 -5.22 1.51 8.09
C HIS A 21 -6.27 2.35 8.84
N LEU A 22 -7.56 2.15 8.58
CA LEU A 22 -8.61 2.98 9.19
C LEU A 22 -8.97 2.58 10.62
N ILE A 23 -8.78 1.32 11.00
CA ILE A 23 -9.18 0.83 12.32
C ILE A 23 -7.98 0.80 13.27
N LEU A 24 -6.89 0.15 12.87
CA LEU A 24 -5.72 -0.04 13.75
C LEU A 24 -4.83 1.18 13.77
N GLU A 25 -4.36 1.63 12.60
CA GLU A 25 -3.37 2.71 12.50
C GLU A 25 -3.99 4.05 12.86
N ARG A 26 -5.25 4.30 12.49
CA ARG A 26 -6.00 5.47 12.97
C ARG A 26 -6.17 5.46 14.48
N TYR A 27 -6.47 4.32 15.09
CA TYR A 27 -6.57 4.22 16.54
C TYR A 27 -5.25 4.59 17.19
N TYR A 28 -4.13 4.06 16.66
CA TYR A 28 -2.79 4.42 17.10
C TYR A 28 -2.50 5.91 16.96
N ALA A 29 -2.68 6.49 15.78
CA ALA A 29 -2.39 7.89 15.50
C ALA A 29 -3.16 8.85 16.43
N VAL A 30 -4.41 8.53 16.75
CA VAL A 30 -5.25 9.35 17.65
C VAL A 30 -4.91 9.15 19.13
N ASN A 31 -4.51 7.95 19.53
CA ASN A 31 -4.33 7.57 20.95
C ASN A 31 -2.87 7.38 21.36
N PHE A 32 -1.92 7.72 20.49
CA PHE A 32 -0.48 7.50 20.70
C PHE A 32 0.00 7.91 22.10
N ALA A 33 -0.35 9.12 22.53
CA ALA A 33 0.08 9.68 23.82
C ALA A 33 -0.49 8.96 25.05
N THR A 34 -1.62 8.26 24.92
CA THR A 34 -2.30 7.57 26.03
C THR A 34 -2.32 6.05 25.88
N LEU A 35 -1.68 5.53 24.82
CA LEU A 35 -1.72 4.14 24.41
C LEU A 35 -1.25 3.19 25.52
N GLN A 36 -0.17 3.55 26.21
CA GLN A 36 0.44 2.74 27.26
C GLN A 36 -0.53 2.46 28.43
N GLY A 37 -1.29 3.47 28.85
CA GLY A 37 -2.24 3.36 29.97
C GLY A 37 -3.60 2.78 29.59
N SER A 38 -3.92 2.71 28.30
CA SER A 38 -5.23 2.28 27.82
C SER A 38 -5.45 0.77 27.99
N GLN A 39 -6.64 0.40 28.47
CA GLN A 39 -7.09 -0.99 28.57
C GLN A 39 -7.97 -1.42 27.39
N HIS A 40 -8.22 -0.52 26.43
CA HIS A 40 -9.03 -0.80 25.26
C HIS A 40 -8.43 -1.95 24.42
N LEU A 41 -9.27 -2.77 23.80
CA LEU A 41 -8.82 -3.95 23.02
C LEU A 41 -7.78 -3.59 21.95
N LEU A 42 -8.01 -2.52 21.19
CA LEU A 42 -7.05 -2.07 20.17
C LEU A 42 -5.73 -1.57 20.78
N ALA A 43 -5.76 -0.98 21.98
CA ALA A 43 -4.54 -0.60 22.69
C ALA A 43 -3.78 -1.84 23.18
N GLN A 44 -4.47 -2.89 23.62
CA GLN A 44 -3.83 -4.16 23.98
C GLN A 44 -3.17 -4.81 22.76
N LEU A 45 -3.84 -4.78 21.61
CA LEU A 45 -3.27 -5.30 20.36
C LEU A 45 -2.01 -4.51 19.94
N TRP A 46 -2.03 -3.18 20.07
CA TRP A 46 -0.83 -2.38 19.82
C TRP A 46 0.29 -2.67 20.83
N LYS A 47 -0.04 -2.80 22.13
CA LYS A 47 0.95 -3.18 23.15
C LYS A 47 1.57 -4.55 22.88
N GLU A 48 0.79 -5.51 22.42
CA GLU A 48 1.31 -6.81 21.97
C GLU A 48 2.24 -6.64 20.77
N TYR A 49 1.83 -5.86 19.76
CA TYR A 49 2.66 -5.61 18.59
C TYR A 49 3.97 -4.88 18.92
N THR A 50 3.97 -4.02 19.95
CA THR A 50 5.20 -3.31 20.39
C THR A 50 6.29 -4.22 20.94
N LEU A 51 5.98 -5.49 21.24
CA LEU A 51 6.98 -6.48 21.58
C LEU A 51 7.88 -6.83 20.38
N SER A 52 7.38 -6.61 19.15
CA SER A 52 8.17 -6.73 17.92
C SER A 52 8.94 -5.47 17.57
N ASP A 53 8.45 -4.31 18.00
CA ASP A 53 9.09 -3.01 17.79
C ASP A 53 8.61 -2.01 18.84
N SER A 54 9.47 -1.75 19.82
CA SER A 54 9.15 -0.86 20.93
C SER A 54 8.95 0.61 20.52
N ARG A 55 9.32 1.02 19.30
CA ARG A 55 9.12 2.39 18.79
C ARG A 55 7.67 2.84 18.81
N TYR A 56 6.73 1.91 18.70
CA TYR A 56 5.30 2.16 18.83
C TYR A 56 4.86 2.62 20.24
N LEU A 57 5.69 2.44 21.27
CA LEU A 57 5.43 2.99 22.61
C LEU A 57 6.43 4.09 23.02
N THR A 58 7.55 4.26 22.31
CA THR A 58 8.64 5.16 22.73
C THR A 58 8.67 6.52 22.03
N SER A 59 7.52 7.12 21.72
CA SER A 59 7.47 8.47 21.13
C SER A 59 8.30 8.63 19.83
N ASP A 60 8.45 7.57 19.02
CA ASP A 60 9.24 7.62 17.80
C ASP A 60 8.56 8.48 16.73
N ALA A 61 9.26 9.52 16.27
CA ALA A 61 8.70 10.50 15.34
C ALA A 61 8.39 9.90 13.96
N PHE A 62 9.22 8.97 13.48
CA PHE A 62 9.03 8.35 12.18
C PHE A 62 7.81 7.42 12.20
N VAL A 63 7.76 6.48 13.13
CA VAL A 63 6.67 5.51 13.25
C VAL A 63 5.34 6.23 13.47
N MET A 64 5.29 7.22 14.38
CA MET A 64 4.07 8.01 14.60
C MET A 64 3.60 8.72 13.33
N THR A 65 4.50 9.37 12.61
CA THR A 65 4.15 10.13 11.40
C THR A 65 3.75 9.21 10.25
N MET A 66 4.49 8.12 10.05
CA MET A 66 4.22 7.13 9.01
C MET A 66 2.83 6.53 9.20
N GLU A 67 2.50 6.07 10.41
CA GLU A 67 1.19 5.48 10.74
C GLU A 67 0.05 6.50 10.64
N SER A 68 0.34 7.78 10.88
CA SER A 68 -0.63 8.85 10.65
C SER A 68 -0.93 9.02 9.17
N VAL A 69 0.09 9.01 8.31
CA VAL A 69 -0.09 9.10 6.85
C VAL A 69 -0.84 7.87 6.33
N THR A 70 -0.51 6.68 6.82
CA THR A 70 -1.19 5.46 6.39
C THR A 70 -2.66 5.47 6.82
N ALA A 71 -2.97 5.90 8.04
CA ALA A 71 -4.33 6.04 8.54
C ALA A 71 -5.16 7.07 7.76
N TRP A 72 -4.61 8.27 7.51
CA TRP A 72 -5.39 9.40 6.98
C TRP A 72 -5.32 9.52 5.45
N CYS A 73 -4.32 8.90 4.79
CA CYS A 73 -4.18 8.92 3.34
C CYS A 73 -4.38 7.53 2.73
N TRP A 74 -3.58 6.54 3.12
CA TRP A 74 -3.63 5.22 2.47
C TRP A 74 -4.90 4.44 2.80
N GLY A 75 -5.43 4.57 4.01
CA GLY A 75 -6.72 3.99 4.40
C GLY A 75 -7.86 4.46 3.49
N PRO A 76 -8.19 5.76 3.44
CA PRO A 76 -9.26 6.26 2.58
C PRO A 76 -9.02 5.97 1.09
N LEU A 77 -7.80 6.14 0.59
CA LEU A 77 -7.47 5.86 -0.80
C LEU A 77 -7.60 4.37 -1.15
N SER A 78 -7.40 3.46 -0.20
CA SER A 78 -7.62 2.02 -0.42
C SER A 78 -9.10 1.69 -0.61
N PHE A 79 -10.01 2.38 0.09
CA PHE A 79 -11.45 2.24 -0.15
C PHE A 79 -11.88 2.87 -1.48
N LEU A 80 -11.32 4.03 -1.83
CA LEU A 80 -11.54 4.63 -3.15
C LEU A 80 -11.06 3.70 -4.27
N LEU A 81 -9.88 3.09 -4.11
CA LEU A 81 -9.34 2.11 -5.04
C LEU A 81 -10.28 0.88 -5.15
N ALA A 82 -10.82 0.39 -4.03
CA ALA A 82 -11.80 -0.69 -4.06
C ALA A 82 -13.05 -0.29 -4.88
N SER A 83 -13.54 0.94 -4.73
CA SER A 83 -14.63 1.48 -5.56
C SER A 83 -14.25 1.50 -7.05
N PHE A 84 -13.04 1.97 -7.40
CA PHE A 84 -12.54 1.97 -8.78
C PHE A 84 -12.41 0.57 -9.37
N ILE A 85 -12.05 -0.44 -8.57
CA ILE A 85 -12.04 -1.84 -9.00
C ILE A 85 -13.46 -2.32 -9.30
N THR A 86 -14.45 -1.98 -8.47
CA THR A 86 -15.84 -2.44 -8.66
C THR A 86 -16.59 -1.73 -9.78
N THR A 87 -16.16 -0.52 -10.14
CA THR A 87 -16.78 0.31 -11.17
C THR A 87 -16.01 0.29 -12.50
N ASP A 88 -14.96 -0.53 -12.59
CA ASP A 88 -14.03 -0.60 -13.72
C ASP A 88 -13.53 0.79 -14.15
N ASN A 89 -13.20 1.64 -13.18
CA ASN A 89 -12.81 3.02 -13.43
C ASN A 89 -11.43 3.07 -14.14
N PRO A 90 -11.25 3.88 -15.19
CA PRO A 90 -9.99 3.99 -15.92
C PRO A 90 -8.80 4.43 -15.06
N PHE A 91 -9.06 5.13 -13.94
CA PHE A 91 -8.03 5.58 -13.00
C PHE A 91 -7.67 4.53 -11.92
N ARG A 92 -8.26 3.32 -11.97
CA ARG A 92 -7.90 2.20 -11.09
C ARG A 92 -6.40 1.96 -11.04
N HIS A 93 -5.76 1.79 -12.19
CA HIS A 93 -4.33 1.42 -12.26
C HIS A 93 -3.40 2.53 -11.77
N PRO A 94 -3.59 3.81 -12.17
CA PRO A 94 -2.87 4.93 -11.58
C PRO A 94 -3.01 5.00 -10.05
N LEU A 95 -4.24 4.93 -9.52
CA LEU A 95 -4.47 4.99 -8.09
C LEU A 95 -3.84 3.80 -7.35
N GLN A 96 -3.95 2.59 -7.91
CA GLN A 96 -3.30 1.40 -7.36
C GLN A 96 -1.78 1.56 -7.26
N ILE A 97 -1.13 2.15 -8.27
CA ILE A 97 0.32 2.40 -8.25
C ILE A 97 0.68 3.40 -7.15
N ILE A 98 -0.09 4.48 -7.00
CA ILE A 98 0.15 5.52 -5.98
C ILE A 98 0.06 4.92 -4.57
N VAL A 99 -1.05 4.25 -4.25
CA VAL A 99 -1.27 3.65 -2.92
C VAL A 99 -0.24 2.58 -2.63
N SER A 100 0.03 1.69 -3.59
CA SER A 100 1.02 0.61 -3.41
C SER A 100 2.43 1.15 -3.23
N THR A 101 2.82 2.19 -3.98
CA THR A 101 4.14 2.82 -3.81
C THR A 101 4.26 3.47 -2.44
N GLY A 102 3.21 4.14 -1.96
CA GLY A 102 3.18 4.75 -0.63
C GLY A 102 3.39 3.72 0.50
N GLN A 103 2.69 2.59 0.42
CA GLN A 103 2.86 1.48 1.38
C GLN A 103 4.28 0.91 1.33
N LEU A 104 4.77 0.58 0.13
CA LEU A 104 6.13 0.04 -0.05
C LEU A 104 7.20 1.00 0.48
N TYR A 105 7.08 2.29 0.16
CA TYR A 105 8.02 3.31 0.62
C TYR A 105 8.02 3.44 2.14
N GLY A 106 6.85 3.50 2.77
CA GLY A 106 6.72 3.52 4.23
C GLY A 106 7.38 2.32 4.88
N THR A 107 7.11 1.11 4.37
CA THR A 107 7.71 -0.12 4.92
C THR A 107 9.22 -0.20 4.71
N VAL A 108 9.75 0.27 3.57
CA VAL A 108 11.20 0.34 3.35
C VAL A 108 11.86 1.29 4.36
N LEU A 109 11.26 2.45 4.61
CA LEU A 109 11.78 3.39 5.62
C LEU A 109 11.63 2.84 7.05
N TYR A 110 10.57 2.09 7.33
CA TYR A 110 10.35 1.44 8.63
C TYR A 110 11.45 0.43 8.98
N PHE A 111 11.82 -0.44 8.04
CA PHE A 111 12.96 -1.34 8.19
C PHE A 111 14.28 -0.57 8.19
N GLY A 112 14.43 0.41 7.29
CA GLY A 112 15.66 1.18 7.12
C GLY A 112 16.05 1.96 8.38
N THR A 113 15.10 2.63 9.01
CA THR A 113 15.33 3.36 10.27
C THR A 113 15.74 2.43 11.41
N SER A 114 15.01 1.32 11.61
CA SER A 114 15.37 0.34 12.65
C SER A 114 16.74 -0.27 12.41
N THR A 115 17.07 -0.57 11.16
CA THR A 115 18.34 -1.18 10.77
C THR A 115 19.48 -0.18 10.96
N PHE A 116 19.25 1.10 10.64
CA PHE A 116 20.19 2.17 10.91
C PHE A 116 20.49 2.31 12.40
N ASP A 117 19.46 2.35 13.24
CA ASP A 117 19.62 2.46 14.70
C ASP A 117 20.38 1.25 15.29
N PHE A 118 20.13 0.05 14.76
CA PHE A 118 20.88 -1.13 15.13
C PHE A 118 22.37 -1.00 14.78
N PHE A 119 22.71 -0.67 13.53
CA PHE A 119 24.11 -0.62 13.10
C PHE A 119 24.90 0.57 13.64
N VAL A 120 24.25 1.72 13.82
CA VAL A 120 24.92 2.97 14.23
C VAL A 120 24.90 3.15 15.74
N HIS A 121 23.80 2.76 16.40
CA HIS A 121 23.58 3.01 17.82
C HIS A 121 23.51 1.74 18.66
N GLY A 122 23.50 0.54 18.05
CA GLY A 122 23.37 -0.73 18.76
C GLY A 122 21.99 -0.92 19.41
N ILE A 123 20.97 -0.22 18.92
CA ILE A 123 19.63 -0.25 19.50
C ILE A 123 18.81 -1.33 18.79
N GLU A 124 18.34 -2.31 19.57
CA GLU A 124 17.38 -3.31 19.12
C GLU A 124 15.99 -2.98 19.69
N TYR A 125 15.00 -2.84 18.81
CA TYR A 125 13.64 -2.52 19.23
C TYR A 125 12.76 -3.74 19.49
N SER A 126 13.09 -4.88 18.87
CA SER A 126 12.40 -6.15 19.07
C SER A 126 12.86 -6.80 20.35
N ARG A 127 11.93 -7.49 21.01
CA ARG A 127 12.23 -8.46 22.06
C ARG A 127 13.17 -9.58 21.54
N PRO A 128 14.02 -10.16 22.41
CA PRO A 128 15.00 -11.17 22.03
C PRO A 128 14.39 -12.51 21.62
N GLU A 129 13.15 -12.80 22.02
CA GLU A 129 12.46 -14.00 21.61
C GLU A 129 12.20 -13.99 20.09
N SER A 130 12.72 -15.00 19.38
CA SER A 130 12.83 -14.97 17.92
C SER A 130 11.48 -14.82 17.18
N TYR A 131 10.37 -15.24 17.78
CA TYR A 131 9.06 -15.14 17.14
C TYR A 131 8.55 -13.68 17.04
N TYR A 132 8.96 -12.78 17.94
CA TYR A 132 8.63 -11.36 17.81
C TYR A 132 9.36 -10.75 16.61
N PHE A 133 10.63 -11.10 16.42
CA PHE A 133 11.38 -10.60 15.27
C PHE A 133 10.91 -11.23 13.95
N TYR A 134 10.95 -12.56 13.82
CA TYR A 134 10.65 -13.21 12.53
C TYR A 134 9.14 -13.23 12.22
N GLY A 135 8.31 -13.49 13.22
CA GLY A 135 6.87 -13.62 13.04
C GLY A 135 6.17 -12.27 12.93
N TYR A 136 6.43 -11.36 13.87
CA TYR A 136 5.72 -10.08 13.90
C TYR A 136 6.46 -9.04 13.07
N TYR A 137 7.72 -8.75 13.40
CA TYR A 137 8.46 -7.67 12.76
C TYR A 137 8.75 -7.97 11.28
N LEU A 138 9.29 -9.12 10.93
CA LEU A 138 9.65 -9.43 9.54
C LEU A 138 8.46 -9.89 8.71
N PHE A 139 7.73 -10.91 9.15
CA PHE A 139 6.68 -11.53 8.31
C PHE A 139 5.45 -10.63 8.12
N LEU A 140 4.89 -10.02 9.17
CA LEU A 140 3.70 -9.18 9.02
C LEU A 140 4.02 -7.93 8.17
N ASN A 141 5.16 -7.28 8.40
CA ASN A 141 5.58 -6.14 7.58
C ASN A 141 6.01 -6.55 6.16
N GLY A 142 6.54 -7.77 5.98
CA GLY A 142 6.90 -8.32 4.67
C GLY A 142 5.71 -8.39 3.70
N ILE A 143 4.49 -8.54 4.20
CA ILE A 143 3.26 -8.49 3.39
C ILE A 143 3.13 -7.13 2.70
N TRP A 144 3.47 -6.04 3.39
CA TRP A 144 3.46 -4.66 2.87
C TRP A 144 4.62 -4.34 1.91
N ILE A 145 5.52 -5.29 1.68
CA ILE A 145 6.50 -5.21 0.58
C ILE A 145 5.98 -6.04 -0.60
N VAL A 146 5.68 -7.31 -0.37
CA VAL A 146 5.37 -8.26 -1.43
C VAL A 146 4.09 -7.89 -2.17
N ILE A 147 3.00 -7.60 -1.45
CA ILE A 147 1.71 -7.30 -2.08
C ILE A 147 1.79 -6.00 -2.90
N PRO A 148 2.30 -4.87 -2.37
CA PRO A 148 2.43 -3.66 -3.16
C PRO A 148 3.31 -3.80 -4.40
N VAL A 149 4.43 -4.52 -4.33
CA VAL A 149 5.28 -4.79 -5.51
C VAL A 149 4.51 -5.53 -6.60
N LEU A 150 3.75 -6.57 -6.23
CA LEU A 150 2.92 -7.31 -7.19
C LEU A 150 1.81 -6.43 -7.80
N LEU A 151 1.19 -5.58 -6.99
CA LEU A 151 0.15 -4.65 -7.44
C LEU A 151 0.71 -3.58 -8.38
N ILE A 152 1.89 -3.02 -8.09
CA ILE A 152 2.58 -2.08 -8.99
C ILE A 152 2.89 -2.78 -10.31
N ALA A 153 3.54 -3.94 -10.26
CA ALA A 153 3.94 -4.65 -11.46
C ALA A 153 2.75 -5.08 -12.32
N SER A 154 1.62 -5.46 -11.71
CA SER A 154 0.39 -5.76 -12.44
C SER A 154 -0.21 -4.51 -13.12
N SER A 155 -0.28 -3.38 -12.42
CA SER A 155 -0.80 -2.12 -12.98
C SER A 155 0.09 -1.57 -14.09
N VAL A 156 1.41 -1.58 -13.92
CA VAL A 156 2.35 -1.12 -14.95
C VAL A 156 2.21 -1.94 -16.23
N ARG A 157 2.10 -3.27 -16.12
CA ARG A 157 1.88 -4.15 -17.27
C ARG A 157 0.54 -3.88 -17.94
N ALA A 158 -0.52 -3.67 -17.18
CA ALA A 158 -1.85 -3.37 -17.71
C ALA A 158 -1.84 -2.02 -18.47
N SER A 159 -1.30 -0.96 -17.86
CA SER A 159 -1.16 0.35 -18.50
C SER A 159 -0.30 0.26 -19.77
N GLY A 160 0.82 -0.46 -19.74
CA GLY A 160 1.70 -0.64 -20.90
C GLY A 160 1.00 -1.31 -22.09
N ARG A 161 0.13 -2.30 -21.84
CA ARG A 161 -0.67 -2.95 -22.90
C ARG A 161 -1.65 -1.97 -23.55
N VAL A 162 -2.32 -1.13 -22.74
CA VAL A 162 -3.26 -0.11 -23.24
C VAL A 162 -2.53 0.91 -24.11
N PHE A 163 -1.37 1.40 -23.67
CA PHE A 163 -0.58 2.35 -24.47
C PHE A 163 -0.07 1.74 -25.77
N ALA A 164 0.37 0.47 -25.74
CA ALA A 164 0.81 -0.24 -26.95
C ALA A 164 -0.33 -0.41 -27.97
N GLU A 165 -1.54 -0.71 -27.50
CA GLU A 165 -2.71 -0.85 -28.38
C GLU A 165 -3.16 0.51 -28.94
N ALA A 166 -3.20 1.56 -28.11
CA ALA A 166 -3.51 2.91 -28.57
C ALA A 166 -2.55 3.37 -29.68
N LYS A 167 -1.25 3.09 -29.54
CA LYS A 167 -0.24 3.37 -30.58
C LYS A 167 -0.50 2.58 -31.87
N ARG A 168 -0.91 1.31 -31.75
CA ARG A 168 -1.24 0.46 -32.91
C ARG A 168 -2.44 1.00 -33.68
N ILE A 169 -3.52 1.33 -32.97
CA ILE A 169 -4.75 1.89 -33.56
C ILE A 169 -4.43 3.20 -34.29
N GLY A 170 -3.72 4.13 -33.63
CA GLY A 170 -3.33 5.38 -34.27
C GLY A 170 -2.48 5.18 -35.54
N THR A 171 -1.59 4.18 -35.56
CA THR A 171 -0.79 3.85 -36.75
C THR A 171 -1.67 3.33 -37.90
N VAL A 172 -2.66 2.49 -37.59
CA VAL A 172 -3.60 1.94 -38.59
C VAL A 172 -4.46 3.05 -39.18
N GLU A 173 -4.98 3.96 -38.37
CA GLU A 173 -5.80 5.09 -38.82
C GLU A 173 -5.04 6.05 -39.75
N LEU A 174 -3.78 6.34 -39.43
CA LEU A 174 -2.90 7.15 -40.29
C LEU A 174 -2.66 6.47 -41.65
N ASN A 175 -2.32 5.18 -41.65
CA ASN A 175 -2.08 4.42 -42.89
C ASN A 175 -3.36 4.27 -43.74
N GLY A 176 -4.52 4.10 -43.11
CA GLY A 176 -5.80 4.03 -43.81
C GLY A 176 -6.21 5.35 -44.45
N SER A 177 -5.93 6.47 -43.77
CA SER A 177 -6.21 7.82 -44.29
C SER A 177 -5.30 8.15 -45.48
N ALA A 178 -4.02 7.79 -45.42
CA ALA A 178 -3.07 7.97 -46.50
C ALA A 178 -3.47 7.20 -47.78
N LYS A 179 -3.99 5.97 -47.64
CA LYS A 179 -4.48 5.16 -48.78
C LYS A 179 -5.76 5.70 -49.42
N LYS A 180 -6.61 6.43 -48.69
CA LYS A 180 -7.84 7.05 -49.24
C LYS A 180 -7.57 8.39 -49.95
N ALA A 181 -6.44 9.01 -49.68
CA ALA A 181 -6.04 10.30 -50.26
C ALA A 181 -5.20 10.18 -51.53
N SER A 182 -4.80 8.95 -51.91
CA SER A 182 -4.10 8.62 -53.16
C SER A 182 -5.04 7.96 -54.16
#